data_AF-A0A1M6HXE8-F1
#
_entry.id   AF-A0A1M6HXE8-F1
#
_cell.length_a   1.000
_cell.length_b   1.000
_cell.length_c   1.000
_cell.angle_alpha   90.00
_cell.angle_beta   90.00
_cell.angle_gamma   90.00
#
_symmetry.space_group_name_H-M   'P 1'
#
loop_
_entity.id
_entity.type
_entity.pdbx_description
1 polymer ?
#
loop_
_entity_poly.entity_id
_entity_poly.type
_entity_poly.pdbx_seq_one_letter_code
_entity_poly.pdbx_strand_id
1 'polypeptide(L)'
;MTQNKDCGIESVTLKTERIEKKRKFLFWTLRHKKVIVIDRIIDQNGNQVFEKKSVFISSMDASDTRKFNRIKIVGNEIWIFNHRKNYDNDGRIKKYNYCGEFIGTKNWEDGDYYEI
;
A
#
# COMPACT_ATOMS: atom_id res chain seq x y z
N MET A 1 23.71 21.96 12.33
CA MET A 1 23.42 21.57 10.94
C MET A 1 23.53 20.06 10.87
N THR A 2 22.39 19.37 10.96
CA THR A 2 22.32 17.92 10.78
C THR A 2 22.65 17.61 9.33
N GLN A 3 23.73 16.86 9.10
CA GLN A 3 24.09 16.34 7.79
C GLN A 3 22.89 15.56 7.25
N ASN A 4 22.20 16.08 6.23
CA ASN A 4 21.36 15.25 5.38
C ASN A 4 22.31 14.24 4.75
N LYS A 5 22.24 12.99 5.21
CA LYS A 5 22.82 11.89 4.45
C LYS A 5 21.98 11.81 3.19
N ASP A 6 22.48 12.40 2.11
CA ASP A 6 21.93 12.19 0.78
C ASP A 6 21.96 10.69 0.56
N CYS A 7 20.79 10.11 0.70
CA CYS A 7 20.57 8.73 0.45
C CYS A 7 20.70 8.54 -1.05
N GLY A 8 21.77 7.87 -1.47
CA GLY A 8 22.10 7.63 -2.88
C GLY A 8 21.15 6.68 -3.61
N ILE A 9 19.91 6.51 -3.13
CA ILE A 9 18.87 5.75 -3.82
C ILE A 9 18.13 6.73 -4.74
N GLU A 10 18.49 6.69 -6.02
CA GLU A 10 17.91 7.59 -7.02
C GLU A 10 16.53 7.14 -7.49
N SER A 11 16.22 5.83 -7.40
CA SER A 11 14.92 5.30 -7.77
C SER A 11 14.53 4.05 -6.98
N VAL A 12 13.22 3.84 -6.86
CA VAL A 12 12.64 2.64 -6.23
C VAL A 12 11.54 2.09 -7.13
N THR A 13 11.36 0.78 -7.07
CA THR A 13 10.33 0.07 -7.83
C THR A 13 9.27 -0.48 -6.89
N LEU A 14 8.00 -0.24 -7.20
CA LEU A 14 6.86 -0.88 -6.53
C LEU A 14 6.53 -2.21 -7.21
N LYS A 15 6.66 -3.31 -6.49
CA LYS A 15 6.14 -4.63 -6.92
C LYS A 15 4.91 -4.98 -6.10
N THR A 16 3.83 -5.32 -6.78
CA THR A 16 2.57 -5.76 -6.15
C THR A 16 2.28 -7.20 -6.53
N GLU A 17 2.14 -8.05 -5.52
CA GLU A 17 1.70 -9.44 -5.66
C GLU A 17 0.27 -9.58 -5.16
N ARG A 18 -0.57 -10.32 -5.90
CA ARG A 18 -1.97 -10.59 -5.53
C ARG A 18 -2.21 -12.09 -5.46
N ILE A 19 -2.73 -12.54 -4.33
CA ILE A 19 -3.07 -13.94 -4.06
C ILE A 19 -4.56 -14.02 -3.74
N GLU A 20 -5.30 -14.81 -4.51
CA GLU A 20 -6.71 -15.08 -4.28
C GLU A 20 -6.93 -16.48 -3.72
N LYS A 21 -7.73 -16.57 -2.66
CA LYS A 21 -8.12 -17.84 -2.04
C LYS A 21 -9.63 -17.92 -1.94
N LYS A 22 -10.21 -18.99 -2.49
CA LYS A 22 -11.63 -19.31 -2.27
C LYS A 22 -11.87 -19.55 -0.78
N ARG A 23 -12.90 -18.93 -0.20
CA ARG A 23 -13.28 -19.20 1.19
C ARG A 23 -14.24 -20.39 1.22
N LYS A 24 -14.04 -21.28 2.19
CA LYS A 24 -14.92 -22.41 2.46
C LYS A 24 -15.50 -22.28 3.86
N PHE A 25 -16.75 -22.72 4.04
CA PHE A 25 -17.35 -22.96 5.35
C PHE A 25 -17.81 -24.41 5.39
N LEU A 26 -17.18 -25.21 6.26
CA LEU A 26 -17.26 -26.67 6.26
C LEU A 26 -16.88 -27.23 4.87
N PHE A 27 -17.87 -27.60 4.05
CA PHE A 27 -17.71 -28.15 2.70
C PHE A 27 -18.23 -27.22 1.59
N TRP A 28 -18.90 -26.11 1.95
CA TRP A 28 -19.49 -25.18 1.00
C TRP A 28 -18.48 -24.11 0.59
N THR A 29 -18.36 -23.85 -0.72
CA THR A 29 -17.59 -22.71 -1.20
C THR A 29 -18.44 -21.45 -1.07
N LEU A 30 -17.95 -20.46 -0.33
CA LEU A 30 -18.63 -19.18 -0.19
C LEU A 30 -18.46 -18.36 -1.48
N ARG A 31 -19.45 -17.52 -1.78
CA ARG A 31 -19.36 -16.53 -2.87
C ARG A 31 -18.31 -15.44 -2.64
N HIS A 32 -17.66 -15.45 -1.48
CA HIS A 32 -16.61 -14.51 -1.14
C HIS A 32 -15.23 -15.14 -1.32
N LYS A 33 -14.30 -14.37 -1.90
CA LYS A 33 -12.89 -14.71 -2.01
C LYS A 33 -12.11 -13.93 -0.96
N LYS A 34 -11.07 -14.54 -0.40
CA LYS A 34 -10.05 -13.84 0.38
C LYS A 34 -8.98 -13.41 -0.59
N VAL A 35 -8.72 -12.11 -0.66
CA VAL A 35 -7.66 -11.56 -1.50
C VAL A 35 -6.59 -11.02 -0.56
N ILE A 36 -5.35 -11.39 -0.85
CA ILE A 36 -4.15 -10.94 -0.15
C ILE A 36 -3.35 -10.16 -1.17
N VAL A 37 -3.05 -8.91 -0.86
CA VAL A 37 -2.18 -8.05 -1.67
C VAL A 37 -0.92 -7.79 -0.86
N ILE A 38 0.24 -7.98 -1.50
CA ILE A 38 1.55 -7.74 -0.90
C ILE A 38 2.22 -6.69 -1.77
N ASP A 39 2.40 -5.50 -1.22
CA ASP A 39 3.12 -4.40 -1.87
C ASP A 39 4.55 -4.37 -1.31
N ARG A 40 5.54 -4.39 -2.19
CA ARG A 40 6.97 -4.32 -1.85
C ARG A 40 7.62 -3.18 -2.59
N ILE A 41 8.43 -2.39 -1.89
CA ILE A 41 9.28 -1.36 -2.48
C ILE A 41 10.70 -1.89 -2.49
N ILE A 42 11.28 -1.90 -3.68
CA ILE A 42 12.60 -2.45 -3.94
C ILE A 42 13.50 -1.33 -4.45
N ASP A 43 14.66 -1.18 -3.81
CA ASP A 43 15.79 -0.34 -4.22
C ASP A 43 16.42 -0.88 -5.52
N GLN A 44 17.11 -0.04 -6.28
CA GLN A 44 17.96 -0.42 -7.40
C GLN A 44 18.91 -1.60 -7.09
N ASN A 45 19.41 -1.70 -5.86
CA ASN A 45 20.27 -2.81 -5.43
C ASN A 45 19.51 -4.13 -5.16
N GLY A 46 18.19 -4.14 -5.34
CA GLY A 46 17.34 -5.29 -5.02
C GLY A 46 16.96 -5.40 -3.54
N ASN A 47 17.37 -4.45 -2.71
CA ASN A 47 17.02 -4.43 -1.28
C ASN A 47 15.55 -4.03 -1.08
N GLN A 48 14.87 -4.71 -0.17
CA GLN A 48 13.50 -4.38 0.19
C GLN A 48 13.49 -3.25 1.23
N VAL A 49 12.94 -2.08 0.85
CA VAL A 49 12.82 -0.92 1.73
C VAL A 49 11.54 -0.99 2.57
N PHE A 50 10.44 -1.37 1.93
CA PHE A 50 9.15 -1.55 2.58
C PHE A 50 8.44 -2.79 2.08
N GLU A 51 7.70 -3.42 2.99
CA GLU A 51 6.68 -4.40 2.64
C GLU A 51 5.41 -4.11 3.42
N LYS A 52 4.29 -4.18 2.72
CA LYS A 52 2.98 -4.06 3.33
C LYS A 52 2.05 -5.13 2.80
N LYS A 53 1.44 -5.85 3.74
CA LYS A 53 0.49 -6.91 3.46
C LYS A 53 -0.91 -6.46 3.83
N SER A 54 -1.79 -6.49 2.84
CA SER A 54 -3.19 -6.13 2.97
C SER A 54 -4.06 -7.36 2.69
N VAL A 55 -5.05 -7.59 3.55
CA VAL A 55 -5.95 -8.75 3.45
C VAL A 55 -7.38 -8.25 3.46
N PHE A 56 -8.17 -8.67 2.48
CA PHE A 56 -9.59 -8.30 2.40
C PHE A 56 -10.45 -9.45 1.88
N ILE A 57 -11.74 -9.33 2.14
CA ILE A 57 -12.77 -10.28 1.70
C ILE A 57 -13.54 -9.59 0.57
N SER A 58 -13.50 -10.16 -0.62
CA SER A 58 -14.22 -9.68 -1.81
C SER A 58 -15.44 -10.56 -2.06
N SER A 59 -16.61 -9.99 -2.33
CA SER A 59 -17.68 -10.72 -3.04
C SER A 59 -17.27 -10.87 -4.51
N MET A 60 -17.65 -11.99 -5.14
CA MET A 60 -17.22 -12.50 -6.46
C MET A 60 -16.63 -11.51 -7.49
N ASP A 61 -17.31 -10.37 -7.76
CA ASP A 61 -16.93 -9.40 -8.81
C ASP A 61 -16.62 -7.98 -8.29
N ALA A 62 -17.13 -7.61 -7.11
CA ALA A 62 -16.89 -6.30 -6.50
C ALA A 62 -15.73 -6.40 -5.51
N SER A 63 -14.53 -6.38 -6.07
CA SER A 63 -13.33 -6.24 -5.26
C SER A 63 -13.00 -4.75 -5.17
N ASP A 64 -13.45 -4.08 -4.11
CA ASP A 64 -13.01 -2.72 -3.79
C ASP A 64 -11.56 -2.75 -3.28
N THR A 65 -10.66 -3.26 -4.12
CA THR A 65 -9.23 -3.43 -3.86
C THR A 65 -8.51 -2.09 -3.69
N ARG A 66 -9.20 -1.00 -4.05
CA ARG A 66 -8.66 0.34 -4.18
C ARG A 66 -8.49 1.02 -2.83
N LYS A 67 -9.30 0.71 -1.82
CA LYS A 67 -9.30 1.47 -0.55
C LYS A 67 -8.31 0.98 0.50
N PHE A 68 -7.69 -0.20 0.33
CA PHE A 68 -7.03 -0.85 1.45
C PHE A 68 -5.51 -0.69 1.46
N ASN A 69 -5.03 0.23 2.32
CA ASN A 69 -3.72 0.16 2.96
C ASN A 69 -2.54 -0.08 2.00
N ARG A 70 -2.57 0.56 0.83
CA ARG A 70 -1.59 0.38 -0.26
C ARG A 70 -0.38 1.28 -0.14
N ILE A 71 0.60 1.00 -0.98
CA ILE A 71 1.77 1.83 -1.23
C ILE A 71 1.62 2.48 -2.61
N LYS A 72 1.94 3.78 -2.73
CA LYS A 72 2.07 4.51 -4.01
C LYS A 72 3.42 5.23 -4.03
N ILE A 73 4.01 5.38 -5.21
CA ILE A 73 5.19 6.22 -5.43
C ILE A 73 4.70 7.50 -6.12
N VAL A 74 5.00 8.66 -5.56
CA VAL A 74 4.59 9.97 -6.10
C VAL A 74 5.83 10.86 -6.14
N GLY A 75 6.30 11.19 -7.34
CA GLY A 75 7.57 11.92 -7.51
C GLY A 75 8.71 11.14 -6.87
N ASN A 76 9.35 11.73 -5.85
CA ASN A 76 10.44 11.11 -5.06
C ASN A 76 9.99 10.65 -3.66
N GLU A 77 8.68 10.53 -3.43
CA GLU A 77 8.11 10.14 -2.14
C GLU A 77 7.40 8.78 -2.24
N ILE A 78 7.54 8.01 -1.17
CA ILE A 78 6.78 6.78 -0.93
C ILE A 78 5.60 7.14 -0.04
N TRP A 79 4.40 6.92 -0.55
CA TRP A 79 3.15 7.18 0.16
C TRP A 79 2.55 5.87 0.63
N ILE A 80 2.45 5.71 1.95
CA ILE A 80 1.80 4.56 2.57
C ILE A 80 0.45 4.99 3.10
N PHE A 81 -0.59 4.51 2.46
CA PHE A 81 -1.96 4.75 2.89
C PHE A 81 -2.24 3.93 4.14
N ASN A 82 -2.75 4.59 5.17
CA ASN A 82 -3.21 3.97 6.40
C ASN A 82 -4.60 4.50 6.73
N HIS A 83 -5.57 3.61 6.84
CA HIS A 83 -6.92 3.99 7.25
C HIS A 83 -7.33 3.18 8.48
N ARG A 84 -8.15 3.78 9.34
CA ARG A 84 -8.85 3.07 10.40
C ARG A 84 -10.09 2.38 9.84
N LYS A 85 -10.94 1.88 10.75
CA LYS A 85 -12.18 1.15 10.42
C LYS A 85 -13.12 1.97 9.52
N ASN A 86 -13.07 3.30 9.59
CA ASN A 86 -13.71 4.23 8.67
C ASN A 86 -12.65 4.88 7.77
N TYR A 87 -12.80 4.69 6.46
CA TYR A 87 -11.83 5.16 5.48
C TYR A 87 -12.13 6.60 5.04
N ASP A 88 -13.42 7.00 5.00
CA ASP A 88 -13.87 8.32 4.53
C ASP A 88 -13.41 9.48 5.42
N ASN A 89 -13.24 9.28 6.74
CA ASN A 89 -13.02 10.38 7.70
C ASN A 89 -11.65 10.37 8.40
N ASP A 90 -10.92 9.26 8.38
CA ASP A 90 -9.70 9.06 9.19
C ASP A 90 -8.50 8.53 8.41
N GLY A 91 -8.54 8.60 7.07
CA GLY A 91 -7.42 8.21 6.22
C GLY A 91 -6.20 9.11 6.45
N ARG A 92 -5.06 8.52 6.80
CA ARG A 92 -3.77 9.21 6.90
C ARG A 92 -2.77 8.57 5.95
N ILE A 93 -2.09 9.41 5.18
CA ILE A 93 -1.00 9.02 4.29
C ILE A 93 0.29 9.33 5.01
N LYS A 94 1.08 8.29 5.28
CA LYS A 94 2.45 8.46 5.78
C LYS A 94 3.39 8.58 4.59
N LYS A 95 4.20 9.63 4.59
CA LYS A 95 5.17 9.93 3.53
C LYS A 95 6.56 9.54 3.99
N TYR A 96 7.28 8.86 3.13
CA TYR A 96 8.65 8.43 3.34
C TYR A 96 9.49 8.82 2.14
N ASN A 97 10.79 9.06 2.36
CA ASN A 97 11.74 9.12 1.25
C ASN A 97 12.08 7.70 0.79
N TYR A 98 12.82 7.58 -0.32
CA TYR A 98 13.28 6.29 -0.89
C TYR A 98 14.15 5.44 0.03
N CYS A 99 14.61 6.03 1.11
CA CYS A 99 15.53 5.48 2.10
C CYS A 99 14.77 4.90 3.29
N GLY A 100 13.45 5.10 3.34
CA GLY A 100 12.60 4.70 4.43
C GLY A 100 12.53 5.68 5.59
N GLU A 101 13.12 6.87 5.48
CA GLU A 101 12.98 7.92 6.48
C GLU A 101 11.63 8.60 6.35
N PHE A 102 11.02 8.86 7.49
CA PHE A 102 9.69 9.46 7.56
C PHE A 102 9.77 10.97 7.32
N ILE A 103 9.06 11.45 6.29
CA ILE A 103 8.98 12.87 5.92
C ILE A 103 7.84 13.55 6.68
N GLY A 104 6.68 12.87 6.77
CA GLY A 104 5.51 13.49 7.38
C GLY A 104 4.22 12.69 7.18
N THR A 105 3.11 13.28 7.62
CA THR A 105 1.78 12.71 7.43
C THR A 105 0.88 13.72 6.76
N LYS A 106 0.09 13.26 5.78
CA LYS A 106 -0.98 14.02 5.12
C LYS A 106 -2.32 13.37 5.45
N ASN A 107 -3.39 14.15 5.57
CA ASN A 107 -4.75 13.59 5.55
C ASN A 107 -5.09 13.14 4.13
N TRP A 108 -5.90 12.10 4.02
CA TRP A 108 -6.31 11.59 2.73
C TRP A 108 -7.37 12.50 2.10
N GLU A 109 -7.14 12.93 0.86
CA GLU A 109 -8.07 13.72 0.06
C GLU A 109 -8.55 12.94 -1.17
N ASP A 110 -9.74 13.27 -1.66
CA ASP A 110 -10.28 12.75 -2.91
C ASP A 110 -9.39 13.18 -4.08
N GLY A 111 -8.68 12.21 -4.67
CA GLY A 111 -7.69 12.42 -5.73
C GLY A 111 -6.28 11.91 -5.40
N ASP A 112 -5.94 11.74 -4.12
CA ASP A 112 -4.61 11.22 -3.74
C ASP A 112 -4.39 9.78 -4.23
N TYR A 113 -5.48 9.00 -4.24
CA TYR A 113 -5.46 7.60 -4.67
C TYR A 113 -5.91 7.42 -6.13
N TYR A 114 -6.86 8.24 -6.59
CA TYR A 114 -7.43 8.18 -7.93
C TYR A 114 -6.85 9.34 -8.74
N GLU A 115 -5.81 9.09 -9.53
CA GLU A 115 -5.54 9.98 -10.66
C GLU A 115 -6.75 9.92 -11.60
N ILE A 116 -7.34 11.08 -11.90
CA ILE A 116 -8.37 11.24 -12.94
C ILE A 116 -7.68 11.18 -14.30
#